data_AF-A0A6S7BJS7-F1
#
_entry.id   AF-A0A6S7BJS7-F1
#
_cell.length_a   1.000
_cell.length_b   1.000
_cell.length_c   1.000
_cell.angle_alpha   90.00
_cell.angle_beta   90.00
_cell.angle_gamma   90.00
#
_symmetry.space_group_name_H-M   'P 1'
#
loop_
_entity.id
_entity.type
_entity.pdbx_description
1 polymer ?
#
loop_
_entity_poly.entity_id
_entity_poly.type
_entity_poly.pdbx_seq_one_letter_code
_entity_poly.pdbx_strand_id
1 'polypeptide(L)'
;MSTFTVLYAVNVPHYGSVQIEAGTAAEAIATAKTRDPAEICNERDRSNAACARIVSITDDSGQSIAEGVTLDGAFLRYGGRPAWLLCEAAPAMLESLQKMVTRSDDLLRALACPDCRNEHLVERLCAACHVAKAVIAAAADEQ
;
A
#
# COMPACT_ATOMS: atom_id res chain seq x y z
N MET A 1 -13.25 -10.73 -27.50
CA MET A 1 -12.20 -10.65 -26.46
C MET A 1 -10.92 -11.14 -27.08
N SER A 2 -9.83 -10.43 -26.85
CA SER A 2 -8.48 -10.77 -27.30
C SER A 2 -7.56 -10.85 -26.10
N THR A 3 -6.52 -11.67 -26.20
CA THR A 3 -5.49 -11.81 -25.17
C THR A 3 -4.33 -10.88 -25.49
N PHE A 4 -3.90 -10.10 -24.51
CA PHE A 4 -2.75 -9.21 -24.60
C PHE A 4 -1.67 -9.69 -23.64
N THR A 5 -0.42 -9.65 -24.08
CA THR A 5 0.74 -9.87 -23.22
C THR A 5 1.27 -8.53 -22.76
N VAL A 6 1.34 -8.33 -21.44
CA VAL A 6 1.87 -7.12 -20.83
C VAL A 6 3.23 -7.43 -20.22
N LEU A 7 4.23 -6.64 -20.57
CA LEU A 7 5.57 -6.67 -19.97
C LEU A 7 5.72 -5.50 -19.02
N TYR A 8 5.99 -5.78 -17.75
CA TYR A 8 6.29 -4.80 -16.72
C TYR A 8 7.80 -4.77 -16.46
N ALA A 9 8.27 -3.61 -16.00
CA ALA A 9 9.58 -3.47 -15.39
C ALA A 9 9.44 -2.68 -14.09
N VAL A 10 10.12 -3.16 -13.06
CA VAL A 10 10.46 -2.38 -11.87
C VAL A 10 11.99 -2.37 -11.80
N ASN A 11 12.60 -1.23 -11.49
CA ASN A 11 14.06 -1.05 -11.35
C ASN A 11 14.90 -1.95 -12.29
N VAL A 12 14.96 -1.60 -13.59
CA VAL A 12 15.62 -2.41 -14.65
C VAL A 12 16.92 -3.04 -14.12
N PRO A 13 17.11 -4.38 -14.24
CA PRO A 13 16.45 -5.28 -15.19
C PRO A 13 15.33 -6.17 -14.61
N HIS A 14 14.62 -5.77 -13.55
CA HIS A 14 13.57 -6.65 -12.98
C HIS A 14 12.27 -6.59 -13.80
N TYR A 15 12.16 -7.52 -14.76
CA TYR A 15 10.98 -7.68 -15.60
C TYR A 15 10.02 -8.76 -15.07
N GLY A 16 8.75 -8.61 -15.45
CA GLY A 16 7.71 -9.60 -15.23
C GLY A 16 6.64 -9.46 -16.32
N SER A 17 5.97 -10.55 -16.68
CA SER A 17 4.93 -10.53 -17.70
C SER A 17 3.68 -11.24 -17.26
N VAL A 18 2.54 -10.80 -17.80
CA VAL A 18 1.24 -11.41 -17.56
C VAL A 18 0.38 -11.32 -18.82
N GLN A 19 -0.55 -12.25 -18.95
CA GLN A 19 -1.59 -12.17 -19.96
C GLN A 19 -2.87 -11.57 -19.37
N ILE A 20 -3.52 -10.68 -20.12
CA ILE A 20 -4.81 -10.09 -19.79
C ILE A 20 -5.76 -10.24 -20.96
N GLU A 21 -7.06 -10.33 -20.68
CA GLU A 21 -8.08 -10.35 -21.71
C GLU A 21 -8.81 -9.00 -21.74
N ALA A 22 -9.05 -8.47 -22.93
CA ALA A 22 -9.78 -7.22 -23.12
C ALA A 22 -10.55 -7.22 -24.46
N GLY A 23 -11.57 -6.38 -24.57
CA GLY A 23 -12.32 -6.17 -25.81
C GLY A 23 -11.64 -5.18 -26.75
N THR A 24 -10.85 -4.24 -26.20
CA THR A 24 -10.15 -3.20 -26.96
C THR A 24 -8.75 -2.93 -26.42
N ALA A 25 -7.90 -2.29 -27.22
CA ALA A 25 -6.57 -1.84 -26.79
C ALA A 25 -6.65 -0.85 -25.62
N ALA A 26 -7.63 0.05 -25.62
CA ALA A 26 -7.84 1.00 -24.53
C ALA A 26 -8.20 0.31 -23.22
N GLU A 27 -9.07 -0.70 -23.28
CA GLU A 27 -9.39 -1.57 -22.13
C GLU A 27 -8.15 -2.33 -21.66
N ALA A 28 -7.35 -2.89 -22.57
CA ALA A 28 -6.11 -3.58 -22.22
C ALA A 28 -5.13 -2.67 -21.45
N ILE A 29 -4.94 -1.43 -21.92
CA ILE A 29 -4.10 -0.44 -21.23
C ILE A 29 -4.68 -0.11 -19.84
N ALA A 30 -5.99 0.11 -19.74
CA ALA A 30 -6.64 0.41 -18.47
C ALA A 30 -6.48 -0.74 -17.47
N THR A 31 -6.73 -1.99 -17.91
CA THR A 31 -6.55 -3.19 -17.09
C THR A 31 -5.09 -3.40 -16.70
N ALA A 32 -4.13 -3.15 -17.59
CA ALA A 32 -2.71 -3.25 -17.27
C ALA A 32 -2.30 -2.26 -16.18
N LYS A 33 -2.81 -1.02 -16.21
CA LYS A 33 -2.51 0.01 -15.20
C LYS A 33 -2.98 -0.34 -13.79
N THR A 34 -3.95 -1.24 -13.63
CA THR A 34 -4.45 -1.65 -12.32
C THR A 34 -3.71 -2.85 -11.72
N ARG A 35 -2.80 -3.47 -12.47
CA ARG A 35 -2.00 -4.59 -11.96
C ARG A 35 -0.76 -4.06 -11.25
N ASP A 36 -0.52 -4.51 -10.02
CA ASP A 36 0.67 -4.14 -9.26
C ASP A 36 1.87 -4.95 -9.80
N PRO A 37 2.89 -4.31 -10.40
CA PRO A 37 4.10 -5.01 -10.85
C PRO A 37 4.82 -5.78 -9.74
N ALA A 38 4.64 -5.47 -8.46
CA ALA A 38 5.26 -6.21 -7.36
C ALA A 38 4.73 -7.65 -7.23
N GLU A 39 3.55 -7.94 -7.78
CA GLU A 39 2.98 -9.30 -7.83
C GLU A 39 3.49 -10.09 -9.04
N ILE A 40 4.14 -9.42 -10.00
CA ILE A 40 4.47 -9.97 -11.32
C ILE A 40 5.99 -10.04 -11.53
N CYS A 41 6.71 -8.99 -11.13
CA CYS A 41 8.16 -8.88 -11.27
C CYS A 41 8.87 -9.53 -10.09
N ASN A 42 9.95 -10.26 -10.39
CA ASN A 42 10.82 -10.84 -9.38
C ASN A 42 11.82 -9.80 -8.88
N GLU A 43 11.43 -8.91 -7.97
CA GLU A 43 12.30 -7.83 -7.49
C GLU A 43 12.90 -8.11 -6.10
N ARG A 44 14.23 -8.01 -6.00
CA ARG A 44 15.00 -8.17 -4.75
C ARG A 44 15.67 -6.88 -4.26
N ASP A 45 15.79 -5.84 -5.08
CA ASP A 45 16.51 -4.62 -4.72
C ASP A 45 15.60 -3.38 -4.73
N ARG A 46 15.41 -2.83 -3.52
CA ARG A 46 14.48 -1.73 -3.21
C ARG A 46 15.21 -0.42 -2.86
N SER A 47 16.53 -0.39 -3.06
CA SER A 47 17.38 0.75 -2.67
C SER A 47 17.26 1.96 -3.60
N ASN A 48 16.75 1.77 -4.82
CA ASN A 48 16.61 2.81 -5.84
C ASN A 48 15.20 3.41 -5.90
N ALA A 49 15.08 4.60 -6.51
CA ALA A 49 13.78 5.14 -6.91
C ALA A 49 13.13 4.15 -7.89
N ALA A 50 12.10 3.42 -7.43
CA ALA A 50 11.46 2.38 -8.20
C ALA A 50 10.65 2.98 -9.37
N CYS A 51 11.27 3.11 -10.54
CA CYS A 51 10.56 3.48 -11.77
C CYS A 51 9.78 2.26 -12.29
N ALA A 52 8.57 2.04 -11.77
CA ALA A 52 7.66 1.03 -12.29
C ALA A 52 7.01 1.50 -13.60
N ARG A 53 7.01 0.63 -14.61
CA ARG A 53 6.42 0.93 -15.92
C ARG A 53 5.89 -0.31 -16.60
N ILE A 54 4.92 -0.12 -17.48
CA ILE A 54 4.61 -1.06 -18.54
C ILE A 54 5.61 -0.79 -19.67
N VAL A 55 6.46 -1.77 -19.93
CA VAL A 55 7.44 -1.73 -21.03
C VAL A 55 6.71 -1.82 -22.36
N SER A 56 5.84 -2.82 -22.50
CA SER A 56 5.02 -3.02 -23.69
C SER A 56 3.72 -3.75 -23.38
N ILE A 57 2.72 -3.53 -24.23
CA ILE A 57 1.52 -4.35 -24.36
C ILE A 57 1.45 -4.82 -25.80
N THR A 58 1.48 -6.12 -26.02
CA THR A 58 1.37 -6.71 -27.35
C THR A 58 0.09 -7.53 -27.46
N ASP A 59 -0.57 -7.48 -28.62
CA ASP A 59 -1.68 -8.36 -28.93
C ASP A 59 -1.21 -9.78 -29.32
N ASP A 60 -2.16 -10.63 -29.69
CA ASP A 60 -1.95 -12.03 -30.10
C ASP A 60 -1.19 -12.17 -31.43
N SER A 61 -1.21 -11.13 -32.26
CA SER A 61 -0.40 -11.04 -33.48
C SER A 61 1.06 -10.63 -33.22
N GLY A 62 1.37 -10.26 -31.97
CA GLY A 62 2.68 -9.72 -31.58
C GLY A 62 2.83 -8.23 -31.91
N GLN A 63 1.76 -7.55 -32.32
CA GLN A 63 1.78 -6.11 -32.56
C GLN A 63 1.75 -5.37 -31.23
N SER A 64 2.67 -4.42 -31.08
CA SER A 64 2.72 -3.53 -29.91
C SER A 64 1.62 -2.48 -30.00
N ILE A 65 0.75 -2.42 -29.00
CA ILE A 65 -0.35 -1.46 -28.91
C ILE A 65 -0.08 -0.32 -27.90
N ALA A 66 0.90 -0.49 -27.02
CA ALA A 66 1.37 0.54 -26.09
C ALA A 66 2.79 0.21 -25.62
N GLU A 67 3.61 1.24 -25.40
CA GLU A 67 4.99 1.10 -24.91
C GLU A 67 5.35 2.22 -23.93
N GLY A 68 6.24 1.91 -22.99
CA GLY A 68 6.83 2.91 -22.09
C GLY A 68 5.83 3.65 -21.20
N VAL A 69 4.72 3.02 -20.84
CA VAL A 69 3.68 3.66 -20.00
C VAL A 69 4.14 3.68 -18.55
N THR A 70 4.29 4.88 -17.98
CA THR A 70 4.68 5.04 -16.57
C THR A 70 3.57 4.59 -15.64
N LEU A 71 3.94 3.95 -14.53
CA LEU A 71 3.04 3.62 -13.42
C LEU A 71 3.27 4.52 -12.20
N ASP A 72 4.02 5.61 -12.40
CA ASP A 72 4.26 6.62 -11.38
C ASP A 72 2.93 7.18 -10.87
N GLY A 73 2.73 7.14 -9.54
CA GLY A 73 1.49 7.59 -8.91
C GLY A 73 0.30 6.64 -9.03
N ALA A 74 0.39 5.55 -9.80
CA ALA A 74 -0.63 4.49 -9.79
C ALA A 74 -0.56 3.66 -8.49
N PHE A 75 0.65 3.49 -7.94
CA PHE A 75 0.87 2.84 -6.66
C PHE A 75 1.82 3.68 -5.81
N LEU A 76 1.42 3.92 -4.55
CA LEU A 76 2.22 4.70 -3.61
C LEU A 76 3.64 4.12 -3.43
N ARG A 77 3.76 2.79 -3.45
CA ARG A 77 5.03 2.07 -3.24
C ARG A 77 6.12 2.36 -4.27
N TYR A 78 5.77 2.94 -5.42
CA TYR A 78 6.71 3.36 -6.46
C TYR A 78 7.14 4.82 -6.37
N GLY A 79 6.63 5.58 -5.39
CA GLY A 79 7.05 6.96 -5.11
C GLY A 79 8.46 7.11 -4.51
N GLY A 80 9.33 6.10 -4.66
CA GLY A 80 10.67 6.03 -4.05
C GLY A 80 10.66 5.62 -2.57
N ARG A 81 11.85 5.68 -1.94
CA ARG A 81 12.08 5.19 -0.58
C ARG A 81 11.10 5.76 0.48
N PRO A 82 10.80 7.07 0.51
CA PRO A 82 9.85 7.61 1.50
C PRO A 82 8.44 7.02 1.37
N ALA A 83 7.93 6.89 0.15
CA ALA A 83 6.60 6.35 -0.09
C ALA A 83 6.53 4.84 0.17
N TRP A 84 7.63 4.11 -0.09
CA TRP A 84 7.75 2.71 0.29
C TRP A 84 7.74 2.50 1.81
N LEU A 85 8.50 3.31 2.57
CA LEU A 85 8.49 3.24 4.04
C LEU A 85 7.09 3.46 4.62
N LEU A 86 6.32 4.40 4.06
CA LEU A 86 4.92 4.60 4.43
C LEU A 86 4.07 3.35 4.19
N CYS A 87 4.25 2.65 3.06
CA CYS A 87 3.54 1.40 2.78
C CYS A 87 3.92 0.28 3.76
N GLU A 88 5.20 0.15 4.14
CA GLU A 88 5.65 -0.87 5.09
C GLU A 88 5.16 -0.59 6.51
N ALA A 89 5.09 0.69 6.92
CA ALA A 89 4.61 1.09 8.24
C ALA A 89 3.06 1.02 8.36
N ALA A 90 2.33 1.10 7.25
CA ALA A 90 0.87 1.20 7.25
C ALA A 90 0.14 0.11 8.05
N PRO A 91 0.51 -1.19 8.00
CA PRO A 91 -0.15 -2.22 8.80
C PRO A 91 0.00 -1.99 10.32
N ALA A 92 1.21 -1.65 10.77
CA ALA A 92 1.48 -1.39 12.19
C ALA A 92 0.77 -0.11 12.68
N MET A 93 0.69 0.91 11.82
CA MET A 93 -0.08 2.12 12.09
C MET A 93 -1.57 1.82 12.21
N LEU A 94 -2.14 1.01 11.30
CA LEU A 94 -3.54 0.59 11.35
C LEU A 94 -3.86 -0.19 12.63
N GLU A 95 -3.02 -1.16 13.00
CA GLU A 95 -3.19 -1.92 14.25
C GLU A 95 -3.15 -1.00 15.48
N SER A 96 -2.23 -0.04 15.48
CA SER A 96 -2.10 0.93 16.57
C SER A 96 -3.34 1.83 16.69
N LEU A 97 -3.87 2.30 15.56
CA LEU A 97 -5.12 3.08 15.52
C LEU A 97 -6.32 2.26 16.01
N GLN A 98 -6.43 1.00 15.59
CA GLN A 98 -7.50 0.11 16.07
C GLN A 98 -7.43 -0.10 17.58
N LYS A 99 -6.23 -0.32 18.14
CA LYS A 99 -6.02 -0.41 19.60
C LYS A 99 -6.42 0.87 20.33
N MET A 100 -6.14 2.04 19.75
CA MET A 100 -6.56 3.32 20.32
C MET A 100 -8.09 3.45 20.34
N VAL A 101 -8.76 3.17 19.22
CA VAL A 101 -10.23 3.24 19.12
C VAL A 101 -10.90 2.33 20.15
N THR A 102 -10.49 1.07 20.25
CA THR A 102 -11.05 0.14 21.25
C THR A 102 -10.91 0.66 22.68
N ARG A 103 -9.75 1.24 23.03
CA ARG A 103 -9.53 1.80 24.37
C ARG A 103 -10.37 3.05 24.62
N SER A 104 -10.58 3.88 23.61
CA SER A 104 -11.48 5.03 23.68
C SER A 104 -12.93 4.59 23.92
N ASP A 105 -13.40 3.57 23.21
CA ASP A 105 -14.74 3.00 23.40
C ASP A 105 -14.91 2.41 24.81
N ASP A 106 -13.91 1.68 25.28
CA ASP A 106 -13.86 1.15 26.63
C ASP A 106 -13.98 2.27 27.67
N LEU A 107 -13.28 3.39 27.46
CA LEU A 107 -13.33 4.56 28.35
C LEU A 107 -14.70 5.24 28.33
N LEU A 108 -15.28 5.44 27.15
CA LEU A 108 -16.62 6.01 26.99
C LEU A 108 -17.68 5.15 27.70
N ARG A 109 -17.60 3.81 27.59
CA ARG A 109 -18.49 2.89 28.31
C ARG A 109 -18.33 3.01 29.83
N ALA A 110 -17.11 3.19 30.31
CA ALA A 110 -16.84 3.38 31.73
C ALA A 110 -17.45 4.68 32.27
N LEU A 111 -17.31 5.77 31.53
CA LEU A 111 -17.90 7.07 31.85
C LEU A 111 -19.43 7.08 31.80
N ALA A 112 -20.02 6.30 30.88
CA ALA A 112 -21.46 6.21 30.71
C ALA A 112 -22.14 5.28 31.73
N CYS A 113 -21.39 4.49 32.52
CA CYS A 113 -21.95 3.62 33.54
C CYS A 113 -22.28 4.42 34.82
N PRO A 114 -23.57 4.65 35.14
CA PRO A 114 -23.95 5.52 36.27
C PRO A 114 -23.62 4.94 37.64
N ASP A 115 -23.53 3.60 37.75
CA ASP A 115 -23.32 2.87 39.00
C ASP A 115 -21.88 2.38 39.20
N CYS A 116 -21.01 2.54 38.20
CA CYS A 116 -19.62 2.14 38.28
C CYS A 116 -18.81 3.25 38.94
N ARG A 117 -18.23 3.01 40.13
CA ARG A 117 -17.26 3.95 40.69
C ARG A 117 -16.10 4.13 39.71
N ASN A 118 -15.85 5.37 39.30
CA ASN A 118 -14.77 5.77 38.38
C ASN A 118 -13.35 5.57 38.96
N GLU A 119 -13.16 4.65 39.91
CA GLU A 119 -11.93 4.46 40.69
C GLU A 119 -10.71 4.11 39.82
N HIS A 120 -10.92 3.63 38.57
CA HIS A 120 -9.83 3.29 37.63
C HIS A 120 -9.84 4.11 36.33
N LEU A 121 -10.66 5.17 36.25
CA LEU A 121 -10.78 5.95 35.02
C LEU A 121 -9.46 6.65 34.66
N VAL A 122 -8.77 7.18 35.68
CA VAL A 122 -7.48 7.85 35.53
C VAL A 122 -6.39 6.88 35.06
N GLU A 123 -6.33 5.66 35.61
CA GLU A 123 -5.36 4.63 35.18
C GLU A 123 -5.57 4.22 33.71
N ARG A 124 -6.83 4.09 33.29
CA ARG A 124 -7.19 3.74 31.92
C ARG A 124 -6.87 4.86 30.93
N LEU A 125 -7.10 6.12 31.32
CA LEU A 125 -6.66 7.31 30.56
C LEU A 125 -5.13 7.37 30.44
N CYS A 126 -4.41 7.14 31.53
CA CYS A 126 -2.95 7.10 31.52
C CYS A 126 -2.41 6.00 30.60
N ALA A 127 -3.00 4.79 30.61
CA ALA A 127 -2.61 3.70 29.73
C ALA A 127 -2.88 4.01 28.25
N ALA A 128 -3.99 4.67 27.93
CA ALA A 128 -4.30 5.12 26.57
C ALA A 128 -3.31 6.20 26.09
N CYS A 129 -3.04 7.21 26.92
CA CYS A 129 -2.04 8.24 26.65
C CYS A 129 -0.63 7.67 26.45
N HIS A 130 -0.24 6.66 27.21
CA HIS A 130 1.08 6.04 27.09
C HIS A 130 1.25 5.32 25.75
N VAL A 131 0.23 4.60 25.29
CA VAL A 131 0.27 3.95 23.96
C VAL A 131 0.27 4.97 22.84
N ALA A 132 -0.53 6.04 22.93
CA ALA A 132 -0.49 7.11 21.93
C ALA A 132 0.91 7.75 21.85
N LYS A 133 1.57 8.00 23.00
CA LYS A 133 2.95 8.50 23.03
C LYS A 133 3.96 7.53 22.43
N ALA A 134 3.83 6.22 22.69
CA ALA A 134 4.71 5.21 22.13
C ALA A 134 4.58 5.13 20.59
N VAL A 135 3.35 5.23 20.07
CA VAL A 135 3.10 5.29 18.62
C VAL A 135 3.71 6.55 18.00
N ILE A 136 3.55 7.71 18.63
CA ILE A 136 4.15 8.97 18.18
C ILE A 136 5.68 8.90 18.20
N ALA A 137 6.28 8.33 19.24
CA ALA A 137 7.73 8.16 19.34
C ALA A 137 8.26 7.21 18.27
N ALA A 138 7.60 6.07 18.06
CA ALA A 138 7.96 5.13 16.99
C ALA A 138 7.89 5.76 15.59
N ALA A 139 6.96 6.69 15.37
CA ALA A 139 6.86 7.45 14.13
C ALA A 139 7.92 8.57 14.00
N ALA A 140 8.58 8.97 15.10
CA ALA A 140 9.56 10.06 15.13
C ALA A 140 11.02 9.57 15.09
N ASP A 141 11.30 8.36 15.57
CA ASP A 141 12.66 7.78 15.64
C ASP A 141 13.18 7.19 14.31
N GLU A 142 12.38 7.20 13.22
CA GLU A 142 12.83 6.75 11.89
C GLU A 142 13.39 7.88 10.99
N GLN A 143 13.78 9.03 11.56
CA GLN A 143 14.41 10.15 10.83
C GLN A 143 15.93 10.02 10.67
#